data_AF-A0A9J6P2N2-F1
#
_entry.id   AF-A0A9J6P2N2-F1
#
_cell.length_a   1.000
_cell.length_b   1.000
_cell.length_c   1.000
_cell.angle_alpha   90.00
_cell.angle_beta   90.00
_cell.angle_gamma   90.00
#
_symmetry.space_group_name_H-M   'P 1'
#
loop_
_entity.id
_entity.type
_entity.pdbx_description
1 polymer ?
#
loop_
_entity_poly.entity_id
_entity_poly.type
_entity_poly.pdbx_seq_one_letter_code
_entity_poly.pdbx_strand_id
1 'polypeptide(L)'
;MEFTYQGIALIPVVTILVDIIKRTGVSSKFLPLISLGIGIIFGIIFVSNGDIKNGILAGVVIGISASGLYSNGKEVMKGVRSIQESRKNK
;
A
#
# COMPACT_ATOMS: atom_id res chain seq x y z
N MET A 1 -1.91 -22.76 2.42
CA MET A 1 -2.27 -21.33 2.44
C MET A 1 -3.79 -21.26 2.43
N GLU A 2 -4.43 -21.31 3.59
CA GLU A 2 -5.76 -20.72 3.70
C GLU A 2 -5.54 -19.22 3.68
N PHE A 3 -5.80 -18.58 2.54
CA PHE A 3 -5.91 -17.12 2.49
C PHE A 3 -7.17 -16.77 3.27
N THR A 4 -7.03 -16.73 4.60
CA THR A 4 -8.08 -16.29 5.50
C THR A 4 -8.48 -14.90 5.06
N TYR A 5 -9.78 -14.60 5.10
CA TYR A 5 -10.39 -13.33 4.70
C TYR A 5 -9.66 -12.09 5.27
N GLN A 6 -8.93 -12.28 6.37
CA GLN A 6 -8.02 -11.32 7.02
C GLN A 6 -6.89 -10.81 6.10
N GLY A 7 -6.28 -11.66 5.26
CA GLY A 7 -5.14 -11.27 4.44
C GLY A 7 -5.49 -10.26 3.34
N ILE A 8 -6.68 -10.38 2.75
CA ILE A 8 -7.18 -9.48 1.70
C ILE A 8 -7.63 -8.15 2.32
N ALA A 9 -8.32 -8.20 3.46
CA ALA A 9 -8.77 -7.02 4.18
C ALA A 9 -7.60 -6.19 4.75
N LEU A 10 -6.44 -6.82 5.02
CA LEU A 10 -5.25 -6.10 5.47
C LEU A 10 -4.67 -5.16 4.41
N ILE A 11 -4.84 -5.44 3.11
CA ILE A 11 -4.28 -4.62 2.02
C ILE A 11 -4.78 -3.17 2.06
N PRO A 12 -6.10 -2.89 2.06
CA PRO A 12 -6.59 -1.51 2.17
C PRO A 12 -6.27 -0.88 3.52
N VAL A 13 -6.23 -1.66 4.62
CA VAL A 13 -5.84 -1.16 5.95
C VAL A 13 -4.40 -0.65 5.96
N VAL A 14 -3.46 -1.46 5.45
CA VAL A 14 -2.05 -1.07 5.30
C VAL A 14 -1.93 0.14 4.36
N THR A 15 -2.70 0.16 3.27
CA THR A 15 -2.70 1.28 2.31
C THR A 15 -3.15 2.59 2.98
N ILE A 16 -4.23 2.57 3.76
CA ILE A 16 -4.75 3.74 4.49
C ILE A 16 -3.74 4.20 5.55
N LEU A 17 -3.13 3.26 6.29
CA LEU A 17 -2.14 3.59 7.31
C LEU A 17 -0.91 4.30 6.71
N VAL A 18 -0.42 3.79 5.57
CA VAL A 18 0.67 4.41 4.80
C VAL A 18 0.28 5.79 4.30
N ASP A 19 -0.96 6.00 3.87
CA ASP A 19 -1.44 7.29 3.39
C ASP A 19 -1.55 8.34 4.51
N ILE A 20 -1.93 7.93 5.73
CA ILE A 20 -1.92 8.80 6.92
C ILE A 20 -0.48 9.22 7.27
N ILE A 21 0.47 8.29 7.26
CA ILE A 21 1.91 8.57 7.50
C ILE A 21 2.47 9.49 6.41
N LYS A 22 1.93 9.45 5.19
CA LYS A 22 2.34 10.39 4.16
C LYS A 22 1.86 11.81 4.41
N ARG A 23 0.60 11.96 4.87
CA ARG A 23 -0.01 13.27 5.12
C ARG A 23 0.77 14.12 6.13
N THR A 24 1.64 13.51 6.93
CA THR A 24 2.52 14.22 7.88
C THR A 24 3.79 14.81 7.24
N GLY A 25 4.01 14.67 5.92
CA GLY A 25 5.09 15.37 5.20
C GLY A 25 6.18 14.48 4.61
N VAL A 26 5.98 13.16 4.56
CA VAL A 26 6.97 12.23 4.00
C VAL A 26 7.02 12.33 2.48
N SER A 27 8.24 12.54 1.94
CA SER A 27 8.49 12.64 0.50
C SER A 27 8.01 11.40 -0.24
N SER A 28 7.36 11.62 -1.40
CA SER A 28 6.66 10.57 -2.16
C SER A 28 7.55 9.42 -2.65
N LYS A 29 8.88 9.56 -2.51
CA LYS A 29 9.89 8.57 -2.90
C LYS A 29 10.09 7.48 -1.83
N PHE A 30 9.76 7.74 -0.56
CA PHE A 30 9.91 6.78 0.54
C PHE A 30 8.67 5.93 0.82
N LEU A 31 7.53 6.26 0.20
CA LEU A 31 6.26 5.59 0.47
C LEU A 31 6.22 4.11 0.08
N PRO A 32 6.78 3.68 -1.06
CA PRO A 32 6.80 2.25 -1.39
C PRO A 32 7.61 1.46 -0.35
N LEU A 33 8.71 2.05 0.15
CA LEU A 33 9.58 1.43 1.12
C LEU A 33 8.93 1.36 2.52
N ILE A 34 8.22 2.41 2.92
CA ILE A 34 7.43 2.45 4.15
C ILE A 34 6.25 1.47 4.07
N SER A 35 5.56 1.41 2.92
CA SER A 35 4.49 0.44 2.66
C SER A 35 4.99 -1.00 2.76
N LEU A 36 6.18 -1.28 2.24
CA LEU A 36 6.79 -2.59 2.34
C LEU A 36 7.19 -2.92 3.79
N GLY A 37 7.82 -1.98 4.49
CA GLY A 37 8.19 -2.15 5.89
C GLY A 37 6.97 -2.41 6.79
N ILE A 38 5.91 -1.61 6.63
CA ILE A 38 4.66 -1.77 7.38
C ILE A 38 3.96 -3.08 6.98
N GLY A 39 3.92 -3.42 5.68
CA GLY A 39 3.33 -4.67 5.20
C GLY A 39 4.02 -5.91 5.77
N ILE A 40 5.35 -5.90 5.88
CA ILE A 40 6.13 -6.99 6.50
C ILE A 40 5.88 -7.05 8.01
N ILE A 41 5.89 -5.91 8.70
CA ILE A 41 5.62 -5.85 10.15
C ILE A 41 4.21 -6.37 10.46
N PHE A 42 3.20 -5.93 9.71
CA PHE A 42 1.83 -6.41 9.86
C PHE A 42 1.68 -7.88 9.43
N GLY A 43 2.35 -8.32 8.36
CA GLY A 43 2.35 -9.72 7.94
C GLY A 43 2.93 -10.65 9.02
N ILE A 44 3.98 -10.22 9.72
CA ILE A 44 4.56 -10.98 10.82
C ILE A 44 3.64 -10.95 12.06
N ILE A 45 3.10 -9.79 12.43
CA ILE A 45 2.32 -9.63 13.68
C ILE A 45 0.91 -10.22 13.57
N PHE A 46 0.23 -10.06 12.41
CA PHE A 46 -1.16 -10.48 12.22
C PHE A 46 -1.34 -11.82 11.50
N VAL A 47 -0.39 -12.23 10.66
CA VAL A 47 -0.54 -13.45 9.82
C VAL A 47 0.30 -14.62 10.33
N SER A 48 1.21 -14.39 11.29
CA SER A 48 1.98 -15.49 11.91
C SER A 48 1.10 -16.28 12.89
N ASN A 49 0.24 -17.16 12.35
CA ASN A 49 -0.40 -18.26 13.07
C ASN A 49 0.64 -19.38 13.35
N GLY A 50 1.77 -19.04 13.99
CA GLY A 50 2.82 -20.00 14.36
C GLY A 50 3.94 -20.23 13.34
N ASP A 51 3.79 -19.79 12.08
CA ASP A 51 4.83 -19.88 11.05
C ASP A 51 5.31 -18.49 10.59
N ILE A 52 6.45 -18.04 11.11
CA ILE A 52 7.10 -16.77 10.74
C ILE A 52 7.38 -16.69 9.24
N LYS A 53 7.72 -17.81 8.58
CA LYS A 53 8.00 -17.84 7.13
C LYS A 53 6.78 -17.46 6.30
N ASN A 54 5.60 -17.94 6.69
CA ASN A 54 4.35 -17.62 6.00
C ASN A 54 3.94 -16.15 6.22
N GLY A 55 4.16 -15.62 7.42
CA GLY A 55 3.90 -14.21 7.74
C GLY A 55 4.76 -13.23 6.93
N ILE A 56 6.04 -13.55 6.72
CA ILE A 56 6.94 -12.74 5.88
C ILE A 56 6.48 -12.77 4.42
N LEU A 57 6.17 -13.96 3.87
CA LEU A 57 5.71 -14.09 2.48
C LEU A 57 4.41 -13.31 2.25
N ALA A 58 3.45 -13.46 3.16
CA ALA A 58 2.18 -12.74 3.11
C ALA A 58 2.37 -11.22 3.23
N GLY A 59 3.22 -10.77 4.17
CA GLY A 59 3.53 -9.36 4.37
C GLY A 59 4.22 -8.72 3.17
N VAL A 60 5.10 -9.44 2.49
CA VAL A 60 5.74 -8.99 1.24
C VAL A 60 4.69 -8.84 0.13
N VAL A 61 3.81 -9.83 -0.06
CA VAL A 61 2.73 -9.75 -1.06
C VAL A 61 1.81 -8.57 -0.78
N ILE A 62 1.33 -8.43 0.46
CA ILE A 62 0.45 -7.32 0.88
C ILE A 62 1.16 -5.97 0.71
N GLY A 63 2.42 -5.87 1.13
CA GLY A 63 3.21 -4.63 1.05
C GLY A 63 3.47 -4.18 -0.40
N ILE A 64 3.82 -5.13 -1.29
CA ILE A 64 4.01 -4.83 -2.72
C ILE A 64 2.67 -4.46 -3.37
N SER A 65 1.60 -5.20 -3.10
CA SER A 65 0.26 -4.88 -3.60
C SER A 65 -0.21 -3.49 -3.16
N ALA A 66 -0.06 -3.15 -1.88
CA ALA A 66 -0.39 -1.82 -1.37
C ALA A 66 0.44 -0.72 -2.06
N SER A 67 1.75 -0.94 -2.25
CA SER A 67 2.63 0.01 -2.93
C SER A 67 2.26 0.25 -4.40
N GLY A 68 1.85 -0.80 -5.12
CA GLY A 68 1.39 -0.72 -6.50
C GLY A 68 0.04 -0.02 -6.61
N LEU A 69 -0.91 -0.37 -5.75
CA LEU A 69 -2.23 0.26 -5.67
C LEU A 69 -2.10 1.76 -5.42
N TYR A 70 -1.18 2.14 -4.54
CA TYR A 70 -0.88 3.52 -4.20
C TYR A 70 -0.28 4.31 -5.37
N SER A 71 0.79 3.79 -5.97
CA SER A 71 1.49 4.49 -7.07
C SER A 71 0.57 4.69 -8.28
N ASN A 72 -0.18 3.65 -8.63
CA ASN A 72 -1.11 3.69 -9.76
C ASN A 72 -2.26 4.67 -9.48
N GLY A 73 -2.86 4.63 -8.28
CA GLY A 73 -3.93 5.57 -7.90
C GLY A 73 -3.48 7.03 -7.97
N LYS A 74 -2.25 7.32 -7.52
CA LYS A 74 -1.67 8.68 -7.61
C LYS A 74 -1.46 9.12 -9.06
N GLU A 75 -0.94 8.23 -9.91
CA GLU A 75 -0.65 8.58 -11.31
C GLU A 75 -1.93 8.82 -12.10
N VAL A 76 -2.97 8.02 -11.86
CA VAL A 76 -4.32 8.25 -12.42
C VAL A 76 -4.86 9.62 -12.00
N MET A 77 -4.75 9.98 -10.72
CA MET A 77 -5.21 11.28 -10.22
C MET A 77 -4.51 12.46 -10.92
N LYS A 78 -3.20 12.36 -11.14
CA LYS A 78 -2.45 13.39 -11.90
C LYS A 78 -2.90 13.47 -13.35
N GLY A 79 -3.11 12.33 -14.01
CA GLY A 79 -3.58 12.26 -15.39
C GLY A 79 -4.96 12.88 -15.56
N VAL A 80 -5.88 12.65 -14.62
CA VAL A 80 -7.21 13.31 -14.63
C VAL A 80 -7.07 14.82 -14.48
N ARG A 81 -6.18 15.29 -13.60
CA ARG A 81 -5.94 16.72 -13.40
C ARG A 81 -5.35 17.41 -14.63
N SER A 82 -4.40 16.79 -15.33
CA SER A 82 -3.80 17.38 -16.55
C SER A 82 -4.81 17.48 -17.71
N ILE A 83 -5.76 16.53 -17.81
CA ILE A 83 -6.86 16.60 -18.77
C ILE A 83 -7.79 17.78 -18.46
N GLN A 84 -8.11 18.01 -17.19
CA GLN A 84 -8.94 19.14 -16.77
C GLN A 84 -8.26 20.49 -17.05
N GLU A 85 -6.96 20.61 -16.79
CA GLU A 85 -6.19 21.82 -17.07
C GLU A 85 -6.12 22.11 -18.59
N SER A 86 -5.97 21.07 -19.41
CA SER A 86 -6.03 21.19 -20.89
C SER A 86 -7.40 21.60 -21.42
N ARG A 87 -8.50 21.22 -20.74
CA ARG A 87 -9.87 21.63 -21.11
C ARG A 87 -10.20 23.06 -20.67
N LYS A 88 -9.55 23.58 -19.63
CA LYS A 88 -9.80 24.93 -19.11
C LYS A 88 -9.07 26.02 -19.91
N ASN A 89 -7.99 25.66 -20.60
CA ASN A 89 -7.17 26.57 -21.43
C ASN A 89 -7.57 26.57 -22.92
N LYS A 90 -8.71 25.98 -23.28
CA LYS A 90 -9.23 25.88 -24.65
C LYS A 90 -10.61 26.52 -24.71
#